data_AF-A0A7K4FHT6-F1
#
_entry.id   AF-A0A7K4FHT6-F1
#
_cell.length_a   1.000
_cell.length_b   1.000
_cell.length_c   1.000
_cell.angle_alpha   90.00
_cell.angle_beta   90.00
_cell.angle_gamma   90.00
#
_symmetry.space_group_name_H-M   'P 1'
#
loop_
_entity.id
_entity.type
_entity.pdbx_description
1 polymer ?
#
loop_
_entity_poly.entity_id
_entity_poly.type
_entity_poly.pdbx_seq_one_letter_code
_entity_poly.pdbx_strand_id
1 'polypeptide(L)'
;MRDASGLSGKIALWDGPCRRGRLVSLKSGIEPAVTVDRPMETLYLLIEIEVGRLDEVLARLRAIPHVVEVQAVTGPFDLIAKVQAEHINEALDVVIGKIRRISGIKGTETLVTVSAG
;
A
#
# COMPACT_ATOMS: atom_id res chain seq x y z
N MET A 1 17.50 56.59 -0.26
CA MET A 1 17.78 57.07 1.11
C MET A 1 17.06 56.13 2.04
N ARG A 2 17.81 55.35 2.85
CA ARG A 2 17.42 54.27 3.80
C ARG A 2 17.06 52.90 3.18
N ASP A 3 17.95 51.89 3.14
CA ASP A 3 18.38 50.91 4.19
C ASP A 3 17.25 50.07 4.83
N ALA A 4 17.43 48.84 5.35
CA ALA A 4 18.14 47.60 5.01
C ALA A 4 17.82 46.63 6.16
N SER A 5 17.25 45.44 5.90
CA SER A 5 17.27 44.28 6.82
C SER A 5 16.54 43.12 6.11
N GLY A 6 16.97 41.87 6.04
CA GLY A 6 18.00 40.98 6.59
C GLY A 6 17.50 39.59 6.10
N LEU A 7 18.25 38.53 5.83
CA LEU A 7 19.54 38.01 6.23
C LEU A 7 19.87 36.87 5.23
N SER A 8 21.18 36.67 4.98
CA SER A 8 21.89 35.39 4.81
C SER A 8 21.17 34.22 4.11
N GLY A 9 21.63 33.65 3.00
CA GLY A 9 23.02 33.46 2.59
C GLY A 9 23.07 32.67 1.28
N LYS A 10 24.18 32.85 0.59
CA LYS A 10 24.48 32.47 -0.80
C LYS A 10 24.40 30.96 -1.03
N ILE A 11 23.80 30.54 -2.15
CA ILE A 11 24.24 29.33 -2.86
C ILE A 11 24.64 29.77 -4.27
N ALA A 12 25.90 29.51 -4.58
CA ALA A 12 26.57 29.88 -5.81
C ALA A 12 25.91 29.23 -7.03
N LEU A 13 25.67 30.04 -8.07
CA LEU A 13 25.52 29.57 -9.44
C LEU A 13 26.83 28.88 -9.84
N TRP A 14 26.73 27.65 -10.36
CA TRP A 14 27.81 27.00 -11.10
C TRP A 14 27.28 26.64 -12.48
N ASP A 15 27.78 27.35 -13.49
CA ASP A 15 27.44 27.17 -14.90
C ASP A 15 28.32 26.07 -15.51
N GLY A 16 27.81 24.83 -15.47
CA GLY A 16 28.42 23.62 -16.02
C GLY A 16 27.40 22.69 -16.69
N PRO A 17 27.82 21.78 -17.58
CA PRO A 17 27.05 21.42 -18.77
C PRO A 17 25.91 20.44 -18.48
N CYS A 18 24.70 21.00 -18.46
CA CYS A 18 23.50 20.45 -19.09
C CYS A 18 23.31 18.91 -19.02
N ARG A 19 23.08 18.38 -17.81
CA ARG A 19 22.07 17.32 -17.66
C ARG A 19 20.92 17.88 -16.83
N ARG A 20 19.88 18.25 -17.57
CA ARG A 20 18.58 18.73 -17.09
C ARG A 20 17.99 17.62 -16.20
N GLY A 21 18.28 17.68 -14.91
CA GLY A 21 17.53 16.98 -13.89
C GLY A 21 16.10 17.49 -13.99
N ARG A 22 15.23 16.70 -14.63
CA ARG A 22 13.80 16.93 -14.56
C ARG A 22 13.43 16.65 -13.11
N LEU A 23 13.13 17.72 -12.37
CA LEU A 23 12.39 17.60 -11.12
C LEU A 23 11.01 17.07 -11.52
N VAL A 24 10.85 15.75 -11.50
CA VAL A 24 9.53 15.14 -11.62
C VAL A 24 8.87 15.44 -10.29
N SER A 25 7.93 16.39 -10.31
CA SER A 25 6.98 16.59 -9.23
C SER A 25 6.36 15.22 -8.92
N LEU A 26 6.74 14.64 -7.78
CA LEU A 26 6.04 13.52 -7.17
C LEU A 26 4.64 14.03 -6.87
N LYS A 27 3.73 13.86 -7.83
CA LYS A 27 2.32 13.79 -7.49
C LYS A 27 2.21 12.62 -6.53
N SER A 28 1.97 12.94 -5.27
CA SER A 28 1.49 12.04 -4.24
C SER A 28 0.19 11.40 -4.74
N GLY A 29 0.33 10.37 -5.57
CA GLY A 29 -0.75 9.60 -6.16
C GLY A 29 -0.95 8.31 -5.40
N ILE A 30 -1.15 8.42 -4.09
CA ILE A 30 -2.06 7.50 -3.40
C ILE A 30 -3.38 8.27 -3.40
N GLU A 31 -4.10 8.26 -4.51
CA GLU A 31 -5.49 8.70 -4.48
C GLU A 31 -6.25 7.64 -3.69
N PRO A 32 -6.86 7.97 -2.54
CA PRO A 32 -7.73 7.02 -1.88
C PRO A 32 -9.03 7.00 -2.67
N ALA A 33 -9.11 6.16 -3.70
CA ALA A 33 -10.37 5.79 -4.30
C ALA A 33 -11.07 4.78 -3.38
N VAL A 34 -11.42 5.21 -2.16
CA VAL A 34 -12.24 4.41 -1.23
C VAL A 34 -13.43 5.28 -0.81
N THR A 35 -14.42 5.38 -1.69
CA THR A 35 -15.78 5.77 -1.30
C THR A 35 -16.50 4.52 -0.81
N VAL A 36 -16.59 4.34 0.50
CA VAL A 36 -17.47 3.31 1.09
C VAL A 36 -18.17 3.91 2.31
N ASP A 37 -19.36 4.48 2.09
CA ASP A 37 -20.31 4.87 3.15
C ASP A 37 -21.48 3.87 3.22
N ARG A 38 -21.11 2.59 3.26
CA ARG A 38 -21.95 1.45 3.69
C ARG A 38 -21.12 0.66 4.70
N PRO A 39 -21.72 0.04 5.73
CA PRO A 39 -20.94 -0.80 6.64
C PRO A 39 -20.41 -2.01 5.87
N MET A 40 -19.15 -1.94 5.46
CA MET A 40 -18.43 -3.06 4.85
C MET A 40 -17.53 -3.66 5.90
N GLU A 41 -17.69 -4.97 6.09
CA GLU A 41 -16.85 -5.72 7.00
C GLU A 41 -15.44 -5.76 6.45
N THR A 42 -14.48 -5.42 7.32
CA THR A 42 -13.07 -5.35 6.97
C THR A 42 -12.34 -6.50 7.64
N LEU A 43 -11.47 -7.16 6.90
CA LEU A 43 -10.51 -8.14 7.40
C LEU A 43 -9.11 -7.69 7.03
N TYR A 44 -8.16 -7.93 7.93
CA TYR A 44 -6.73 -7.83 7.60
C TYR A 44 -6.13 -9.21 7.51
N LEU A 45 -5.24 -9.40 6.54
CA LEU A 45 -4.52 -10.63 6.32
C LEU A 45 -3.03 -10.37 6.42
N LEU A 46 -2.36 -11.16 7.24
CA LEU A 46 -0.91 -11.25 7.27
C LEU A 46 -0.52 -12.47 6.46
N ILE A 47 0.36 -12.30 5.48
CA ILE A 47 0.66 -13.33 4.48
C ILE A 47 2.16 -13.63 4.52
N GLU A 48 2.49 -14.90 4.70
CA GLU A 48 3.85 -15.43 4.54
C GLU A 48 4.01 -16.07 3.15
N ILE A 49 5.12 -15.75 2.50
CA ILE A 49 5.39 -16.07 1.10
C ILE A 49 6.66 -16.92 0.98
N GLU A 50 6.72 -17.73 -0.06
CA GLU A 50 7.91 -18.43 -0.49
C GLU A 50 8.97 -17.45 -1.02
N VAL A 51 10.24 -17.75 -0.73
CA VAL A 51 11.35 -16.89 -1.16
C VAL A 51 11.33 -16.76 -2.69
N GLY A 52 11.36 -15.51 -3.18
CA GLY A 52 11.35 -15.20 -4.61
C GLY A 52 9.97 -15.17 -5.27
N ARG A 53 8.87 -15.34 -4.52
CA ARG A 53 7.49 -15.29 -5.05
C ARG A 53 6.74 -13.98 -4.77
N LEU A 54 7.38 -13.02 -4.11
CA LEU A 54 6.73 -11.79 -3.63
C LEU A 54 5.99 -11.03 -4.75
N ASP A 55 6.66 -10.73 -5.86
CA ASP A 55 6.07 -9.94 -6.96
C ASP A 55 4.88 -10.66 -7.62
N GLU A 56 4.99 -11.98 -7.79
CA GLU A 56 3.94 -12.81 -8.38
C GLU A 56 2.70 -12.86 -7.48
N VAL A 57 2.89 -13.12 -6.19
CA VAL A 57 1.80 -13.17 -5.21
C VAL A 57 1.13 -11.81 -5.09
N LEU A 58 1.92 -10.74 -5.02
CA LEU A 58 1.42 -9.37 -4.91
C LEU A 58 0.61 -8.95 -6.13
N ALA A 59 1.03 -9.32 -7.35
CA ALA A 59 0.25 -9.11 -8.56
C ALA A 59 -1.08 -9.87 -8.54
N ARG A 60 -1.08 -11.13 -8.09
CA ARG A 60 -2.30 -11.96 -7.98
C ARG A 60 -3.27 -11.42 -6.93
N LEU A 61 -2.78 -10.97 -5.78
CA LEU A 61 -3.59 -10.39 -4.72
C LEU A 61 -4.30 -9.12 -5.20
N ARG A 62 -3.59 -8.23 -5.90
CA ARG A 62 -4.16 -6.99 -6.46
C ARG A 62 -5.22 -7.23 -7.54
N ALA A 63 -5.23 -8.40 -8.17
CA ALA A 63 -6.23 -8.77 -9.16
C ALA A 63 -7.55 -9.26 -8.52
N ILE A 64 -7.60 -9.48 -7.21
CA ILE A 64 -8.80 -9.93 -6.51
C ILE A 64 -9.68 -8.73 -6.16
N PRO A 65 -10.94 -8.64 -6.63
CA PRO A 65 -11.79 -7.46 -6.44
C PRO A 65 -12.00 -7.04 -4.97
N HIS A 66 -12.08 -8.01 -4.06
CA HIS A 66 -12.29 -7.76 -2.63
C HIS A 66 -11.03 -7.29 -1.88
N VAL A 67 -9.87 -7.35 -2.52
CA VAL A 67 -8.60 -6.90 -1.93
C VAL A 67 -8.41 -5.41 -2.27
N VAL A 68 -8.68 -4.56 -1.30
CA VAL A 68 -8.65 -3.09 -1.48
C VAL A 68 -7.26 -2.51 -1.29
N GLU A 69 -6.40 -3.20 -0.55
CA GLU A 69 -5.04 -2.74 -0.26
C GLU A 69 -4.10 -3.93 -0.03
N VAL A 70 -2.87 -3.82 -0.53
CA VAL A 70 -1.78 -4.77 -0.23
C VAL A 70 -0.47 -4.01 -0.10
N GLN A 71 0.22 -4.19 1.03
CA GLN A 71 1.52 -3.59 1.30
C GLN A 71 2.52 -4.67 1.69
N ALA A 72 3.78 -4.49 1.29
CA ALA A 72 4.88 -5.29 1.80
C ALA A 72 5.36 -4.73 3.14
N VAL A 73 5.68 -5.60 4.09
CA VAL A 73 6.07 -5.22 5.45
C VAL A 73 7.40 -5.84 5.83
N THR A 74 8.16 -5.15 6.69
CA THR A 74 9.46 -5.63 7.20
C THR A 74 9.27 -6.35 8.53
N GLY A 75 8.44 -7.39 8.55
CA GLY A 75 8.03 -8.13 9.75
C GLY A 75 8.22 -9.65 9.60
N PRO A 76 7.63 -10.46 10.49
CA PRO A 76 7.63 -11.93 10.35
C PRO A 76 6.78 -12.42 9.17
N PHE A 77 5.95 -11.53 8.61
CA PHE A 77 5.17 -11.74 7.40
C PHE A 77 5.73 -10.88 6.28
N ASP A 78 5.47 -11.27 5.04
CA ASP A 78 5.96 -10.56 3.86
C ASP A 78 4.97 -9.46 3.42
N LEU A 79 3.66 -9.74 3.49
CA LEU A 79 2.60 -8.80 3.08
C LEU A 79 1.51 -8.65 4.14
N ILE A 80 0.92 -7.46 4.17
CA ILE A 80 -0.40 -7.21 4.76
C ILE A 80 -1.40 -6.89 3.64
N ALA A 81 -2.57 -7.51 3.69
CA ALA A 81 -3.66 -7.26 2.76
C ALA A 81 -4.94 -6.87 3.52
N LYS A 82 -5.67 -5.89 2.99
CA LYS A 82 -6.98 -5.48 3.48
C LYS A 82 -8.05 -6.02 2.55
N VAL A 83 -8.99 -6.76 3.10
CA VAL A 83 -10.13 -7.34 2.37
C VAL A 83 -11.40 -6.69 2.88
N GLN A 84 -12.27 -6.27 1.96
CA GLN A 84 -13.57 -5.68 2.30
C GLN A 84 -14.69 -6.37 1.54
N ALA A 85 -15.81 -6.60 2.21
CA ALA A 85 -17.02 -7.18 1.63
C ALA A 85 -18.28 -6.68 2.37
N GLU A 86 -19.47 -6.96 1.84
CA GLU A 86 -20.73 -6.60 2.51
C GLU A 86 -20.95 -7.44 3.77
N HIS A 87 -20.45 -8.68 3.76
CA HIS A 87 -20.56 -9.61 4.88
C HIS A 87 -19.22 -10.28 5.17
N ILE A 88 -18.94 -10.50 6.46
CA ILE A 88 -17.73 -11.19 6.90
C ILE A 88 -17.54 -12.56 6.24
N ASN A 89 -18.62 -13.32 6.06
CA ASN A 89 -18.57 -14.64 5.44
C ASN A 89 -18.08 -14.57 3.99
N GLU A 90 -18.53 -13.57 3.23
CA GLU A 90 -18.06 -13.36 1.85
C GLU A 90 -16.57 -13.05 1.82
N ALA A 91 -16.10 -12.17 2.71
CA ALA A 91 -14.69 -11.87 2.81
C ALA A 91 -13.87 -13.13 3.17
N LEU A 92 -14.32 -13.94 4.14
CA LEU A 92 -13.69 -15.20 4.51
C LEU A 92 -13.67 -16.23 3.37
N ASP A 93 -14.75 -16.34 2.61
CA ASP A 93 -14.82 -17.21 1.43
C ASP A 93 -13.81 -16.80 0.36
N VAL A 94 -13.58 -15.49 0.19
CA VAL A 94 -12.51 -14.99 -0.68
C VAL A 94 -11.12 -15.37 -0.14
N VAL A 95 -10.91 -15.26 1.18
CA VAL A 95 -9.64 -15.64 1.80
C VAL A 95 -9.34 -17.13 1.57
N ILE A 96 -10.30 -18.00 1.88
CA ILE A 96 -10.13 -19.46 1.80
C ILE A 96 -10.13 -19.93 0.34
N GLY A 97 -11.05 -19.40 -0.46
CA GLY A 97 -11.32 -19.87 -1.82
C GLY A 97 -10.36 -19.32 -2.88
N LYS A 98 -9.81 -18.11 -2.66
CA LYS A 98 -8.93 -17.44 -3.62
C LYS A 98 -7.53 -17.22 -3.04
N ILE A 99 -7.43 -16.47 -1.93
CA ILE A 99 -6.13 -15.99 -1.43
C ILE A 99 -5.24 -17.16 -1.00
N ARG A 100 -5.71 -18.03 -0.10
CA ARG A 100 -4.93 -19.18 0.39
C ARG A 100 -4.55 -20.20 -0.69
N ARG A 101 -5.19 -20.16 -1.86
CA ARG A 101 -4.88 -21.04 -3.00
C ARG A 101 -3.85 -20.45 -3.95
N ILE A 102 -3.40 -19.22 -3.74
CA ILE A 102 -2.34 -18.62 -4.54
C ILE A 102 -1.04 -19.38 -4.27
N SER A 103 -0.47 -19.95 -5.33
CA SER A 103 0.85 -20.58 -5.29
C SER A 103 1.91 -19.57 -4.83
N GLY A 104 2.78 -20.02 -3.92
CA GLY A 104 3.79 -19.17 -3.28
C GLY A 104 3.36 -18.61 -1.93
N ILE A 105 2.09 -18.76 -1.50
CA ILE A 105 1.69 -18.46 -0.12
C ILE A 105 1.93 -19.69 0.76
N LYS A 106 2.73 -19.53 1.81
CA LYS A 106 2.99 -20.56 2.82
C LYS A 106 1.93 -20.58 3.91
N GLY A 107 1.49 -19.40 4.32
CA GLY A 107 0.63 -19.23 5.47
C GLY A 107 -0.08 -17.88 5.45
N THR A 108 -1.22 -17.83 6.11
CA THR A 108 -1.98 -16.59 6.30
C THR A 108 -2.58 -16.55 7.69
N GLU A 109 -2.47 -15.41 8.36
CA GLU A 109 -3.20 -15.10 9.58
C GLU A 109 -4.30 -14.09 9.28
N THR A 110 -5.53 -14.35 9.76
CA THR A 110 -6.70 -13.52 9.47
C THR A 110 -7.16 -12.79 10.72
N LEU A 111 -7.17 -11.46 10.62
CA LEU A 111 -7.55 -10.55 11.68
C LEU A 111 -8.93 -9.98 11.32
N VAL A 112 -9.93 -10.38 12.09
CA VAL A 112 -11.29 -9.87 11.97
C VAL A 112 -11.38 -8.53 12.70
N THR A 113 -11.82 -7.49 12.01
CA THR A 113 -12.00 -6.19 12.65
C THR A 113 -13.30 -6.20 13.45
N VAL A 114 -13.24 -5.72 14.69
CA VAL A 114 -14.42 -5.46 15.52
C VAL A 114 -14.54 -3.96 15.72
N SER A 115 -15.73 -3.40 15.59
CA SER A 115 -15.96 -1.98 15.89
C SER A 115 -15.80 -1.78 17.40
N ALA A 116 -14.85 -0.95 17.81
CA ALA A 116 -14.79 -0.46 19.18
C ALA A 116 -15.94 0.55 19.37
N GLY A 117 -16.92 0.19 20.19
CA GLY A 117 -18.03 1.06 20.57
C GLY A 117 -17.65 2.11 21.59
#